data_AF-A0A932M5E7-F1
#
_entry.id   AF-A0A932M5E7-F1
#
_cell.length_a   1.000
_cell.length_b   1.000
_cell.length_c   1.000
_cell.angle_alpha   90.00
_cell.angle_beta   90.00
_cell.angle_gamma   90.00
#
_symmetry.space_group_name_H-M   'P 1'
#
loop_
_entity.id
_entity.type
_entity.pdbx_description
1 polymer ?
#
loop_
_entity_poly.entity_id
_entity_poly.type
_entity_poly.pdbx_seq_one_letter_code
_entity_poly.pdbx_strand_id
1 'polypeptide(L)'
;NGVYRGTDVNPTGGPDVAPTVFVKGARYDKLMEAFGGVGVHATTPAELRKAMEEAIRSRKPTLINAVIDETAGTESGRITSLNPSAKKK
;
A
#
# COMPACT_ATOMS: atom_id res chain seq x y z
N ASN A 1 3.14 3.04 -3.24
CA ASN A 1 1.68 3.27 -3.32
C ASN A 1 1.07 2.50 -2.18
N GLY A 2 0.30 3.14 -1.32
CA GLY A 2 -0.31 2.49 -0.16
C GLY A 2 -1.45 3.33 0.40
N VAL A 3 -2.03 2.89 1.51
CA VAL A 3 -3.16 3.56 2.17
C VAL A 3 -2.85 5.04 2.46
N TYR A 4 -1.59 5.36 2.78
CA TYR A 4 -1.08 6.71 3.06
C TYR A 4 -0.62 7.48 1.82
N ARG A 5 -1.04 7.09 0.60
CA ARG A 5 -0.49 7.56 -0.70
C ARG A 5 0.98 7.14 -0.89
N GLY A 6 1.87 7.67 -0.04
CA GLY A 6 3.28 7.31 0.08
C GLY A 6 4.16 7.87 -1.03
N THR A 7 3.86 9.10 -1.45
CA THR A 7 4.53 9.83 -2.52
C THR A 7 4.93 11.24 -2.09
N ASP A 8 5.01 11.50 -0.79
CA ASP A 8 5.28 12.83 -0.27
C ASP A 8 6.70 13.28 -0.57
N VAL A 9 6.92 14.59 -0.56
CA VAL A 9 8.24 15.21 -0.68
C VAL A 9 8.76 15.53 0.71
N ASN A 10 10.06 15.39 0.93
CA ASN A 10 10.68 15.73 2.20
C ASN A 10 10.44 17.20 2.56
N PRO A 11 9.71 17.50 3.66
CA PRO A 11 9.33 18.87 4.01
C PRO A 11 10.52 19.73 4.45
N THR A 12 11.66 19.11 4.77
CA THR A 12 12.89 19.84 5.13
C THR A 12 13.71 20.26 3.90
N GLY A 13 13.36 19.79 2.71
CA GLY A 13 14.07 20.09 1.46
C GLY A 13 15.43 19.39 1.29
N GLY A 14 15.81 18.51 2.22
CA GLY A 14 17.03 17.69 2.12
C GLY A 14 16.95 16.61 1.04
N PRO A 15 18.07 15.95 0.73
CA PRO A 15 18.15 14.92 -0.33
C PRO A 15 17.46 13.60 0.05
N ASP A 16 17.15 13.39 1.33
CA ASP A 16 16.48 12.20 1.83
C ASP A 16 15.01 12.15 1.39
N VAL A 17 14.48 10.94 1.24
CA VAL A 17 13.05 10.71 0.97
C VAL A 17 12.18 11.15 2.16
N ALA A 18 10.91 11.49 1.90
CA ALA A 18 9.98 11.76 2.99
C ALA A 18 9.73 10.49 3.84
N PRO A 19 9.47 10.64 5.16
CA PRO A 19 9.24 9.50 6.06
C PRO A 19 8.08 8.57 5.66
N THR A 20 7.13 9.07 4.88
CA THR A 20 5.94 8.35 4.42
C THR A 20 6.11 7.73 3.03
N VAL A 21 7.24 7.93 2.36
CA VAL A 21 7.48 7.41 1.00
C VAL A 21 7.59 5.89 1.03
N PHE A 22 6.85 5.24 0.12
CA PHE A 22 7.00 3.81 -0.15
C PHE A 22 7.79 3.58 -1.44
N VAL A 23 8.44 2.42 -1.53
CA VAL A 23 9.01 1.95 -2.81
C VAL A 23 7.89 1.76 -3.83
N LYS A 24 7.95 2.49 -4.94
CA LYS A 24 6.94 2.42 -6.01
C LYS A 24 6.96 1.05 -6.67
N GLY A 25 5.77 0.47 -6.85
CA GLY A 25 5.64 -0.85 -7.47
C GLY A 25 6.21 -2.01 -6.66
N ALA A 26 6.38 -1.86 -5.34
CA ALA A 26 6.84 -2.93 -4.48
C ALA A 26 6.02 -4.23 -4.67
N ARG A 27 6.72 -5.36 -4.81
CA ARG A 27 6.15 -6.68 -5.10
C ARG A 27 6.04 -7.53 -3.84
N TYR A 28 5.16 -7.13 -2.92
CA TYR A 28 4.92 -7.86 -1.67
C TYR A 28 4.49 -9.30 -1.89
N ASP A 29 3.82 -9.60 -2.99
CA ASP A 29 3.45 -10.95 -3.41
C ASP A 29 4.65 -11.90 -3.53
N LYS A 30 5.83 -11.39 -3.92
CA LYS A 30 7.07 -12.16 -3.98
C LYS A 30 7.59 -12.60 -2.61
N LEU A 31 7.26 -11.88 -1.55
CA LEU A 31 7.58 -12.31 -0.19
C LEU A 31 6.87 -13.62 0.15
N MET A 32 5.60 -13.76 -0.22
CA MET A 32 4.84 -14.98 0.04
C MET A 32 5.36 -16.16 -0.79
N GLU A 33 5.73 -15.92 -2.05
CA GLU A 33 6.39 -16.93 -2.88
C GLU A 33 7.71 -17.41 -2.24
N ALA A 34 8.52 -16.51 -1.68
CA ALA A 34 9.79 -16.86 -1.05
C ALA A 34 9.63 -17.80 0.17
N PHE A 35 8.48 -17.76 0.85
CA PHE A 35 8.14 -18.67 1.94
C PHE A 35 7.28 -19.87 1.50
N GLY A 36 7.18 -20.13 0.19
CA GLY A 36 6.48 -21.28 -0.37
C GLY A 36 4.94 -21.15 -0.43
N GLY A 37 4.40 -19.96 -0.18
CA GLY A 37 2.99 -19.66 -0.39
C GLY A 37 2.68 -19.15 -1.80
N VAL A 38 1.47 -18.60 -1.95
CA VAL A 38 0.99 -18.05 -3.22
C VAL A 38 1.09 -16.53 -3.21
N GLY A 39 1.85 -15.96 -4.14
CA GLY A 39 1.85 -14.52 -4.41
C GLY A 39 0.91 -14.17 -5.56
N VAL A 40 0.08 -13.14 -5.41
CA VAL A 40 -0.74 -12.61 -6.50
C VAL A 40 -0.56 -11.10 -6.60
N HIS A 41 -0.32 -10.59 -7.82
CA HIS A 41 -0.30 -9.16 -8.11
C HIS A 41 -1.57 -8.78 -8.84
N ALA A 42 -2.41 -7.94 -8.22
CA ALA A 42 -3.71 -7.55 -8.76
C ALA A 42 -3.75 -6.05 -9.06
N THR A 43 -4.03 -5.71 -10.30
CA THR A 43 -4.10 -4.32 -10.81
C THR A 43 -5.52 -3.85 -11.10
N THR A 44 -6.49 -4.77 -11.07
CA THR A 44 -7.91 -4.47 -11.27
C THR A 44 -8.79 -5.05 -10.17
N PRO A 45 -10.01 -4.50 -9.95
CA PRO A 45 -10.96 -5.09 -9.02
C PRO A 45 -11.35 -6.53 -9.36
N ALA A 46 -11.42 -6.87 -10.65
CA ALA A 46 -11.75 -8.23 -11.11
C ALA A 46 -10.63 -9.23 -10.77
N GLU A 47 -9.37 -8.85 -10.97
CA GLU A 47 -8.21 -9.66 -10.57
C GLU A 47 -8.17 -9.86 -9.05
N LEU A 48 -8.41 -8.80 -8.28
CA LEU A 48 -8.47 -8.88 -6.82
C LEU A 48 -9.57 -9.86 -6.37
N ARG A 49 -10.77 -9.73 -6.94
CA ARG A 49 -11.90 -10.61 -6.60
C ARG A 49 -11.58 -12.06 -6.89
N LYS A 50 -11.06 -12.36 -8.08
CA LYS A 50 -10.64 -13.71 -8.48
C LYS A 50 -9.58 -14.27 -7.54
N ALA A 51 -8.54 -13.49 -7.24
CA ALA A 51 -7.45 -13.87 -6.36
C ALA A 51 -7.94 -14.22 -4.95
N MET A 52 -8.89 -13.44 -4.40
CA MET A 52 -9.51 -13.72 -3.11
C MET A 52 -10.27 -15.05 -3.10
N GLU A 53 -11.08 -15.31 -4.13
CA GLU A 53 -11.84 -16.55 -4.24
C GLU A 53 -10.94 -17.79 -4.35
N GLU A 54 -9.85 -17.69 -5.12
CA GLU A 54 -8.85 -18.75 -5.26
C GLU A 54 -8.04 -18.97 -3.97
N ALA A 55 -7.64 -17.89 -3.29
CA ALA A 55 -6.95 -17.96 -2.00
C ALA A 55 -7.78 -18.71 -0.94
N ILE A 56 -9.06 -18.34 -0.81
CA ILE A 56 -9.98 -18.97 0.14
C ILE A 56 -10.20 -20.45 -0.21
N ARG A 57 -10.45 -20.76 -1.49
CA ARG A 57 -10.71 -22.12 -1.97
C ARG A 57 -9.50 -23.03 -1.80
N SER A 58 -8.30 -22.53 -2.11
CA SER A 58 -7.07 -23.33 -2.05
C SER A 58 -6.59 -23.59 -0.62
N ARG A 59 -7.01 -22.75 0.35
CA ARG A 59 -6.59 -22.80 1.75
C ARG A 59 -5.06 -22.69 1.93
N LYS A 60 -4.36 -22.21 0.91
CA LYS A 60 -2.91 -21.97 0.96
C LYS A 60 -2.62 -20.58 1.55
N PRO A 61 -1.53 -20.42 2.31
CA PRO A 61 -1.02 -19.09 2.66
C PRO A 61 -0.83 -18.26 1.38
N THR A 62 -1.56 -17.16 1.27
CA THR A 62 -1.63 -16.35 0.05
C THR A 62 -1.52 -14.87 0.39
N LEU A 63 -0.69 -14.14 -0.35
CA LEU A 63 -0.58 -12.69 -0.27
C LEU A 63 -1.00 -12.09 -1.61
N ILE A 64 -2.06 -11.28 -1.58
CA ILE A 64 -2.54 -10.53 -2.74
C ILE A 64 -2.06 -9.09 -2.62
N ASN A 65 -1.11 -8.73 -3.48
CA ASN A 65 -0.60 -7.38 -3.63
C ASN A 65 -1.54 -6.59 -4.55
N ALA A 66 -2.54 -5.94 -3.95
CA ALA A 66 -3.49 -5.08 -4.66
C ALA A 66 -2.87 -3.71 -4.94
N VAL A 67 -2.74 -3.37 -6.22
CA VAL A 67 -2.26 -2.06 -6.65
C VAL A 67 -3.37 -1.03 -6.45
N ILE A 68 -3.04 0.02 -5.70
CA ILE A 68 -3.93 1.15 -5.42
C ILE A 68 -3.35 2.39 -6.09
N ASP A 69 -4.23 3.22 -6.65
CA ASP A 69 -3.89 4.55 -7.13
C ASP A 69 -3.29 5.38 -5.97
N GLU A 70 -2.11 5.96 -6.21
CA GLU A 70 -1.39 6.78 -5.23
C GLU A 70 -2.25 7.95 -4.73
N THR A 71 -3.14 8.46 -5.56
CA THR A 71 -4.00 9.62 -5.25
C THR A 71 -5.24 9.27 -4.44
N ALA A 72 -5.63 7.99 -4.35
CA ALA A 72 -6.86 7.56 -3.70
C ALA A 72 -6.84 7.70 -2.17
N GLY A 73 -5.64 7.68 -1.56
CA GLY A 73 -5.45 7.79 -0.11
C GLY A 73 -5.47 9.23 0.39
N THR A 74 -5.99 9.42 1.61
CA THR A 74 -5.70 10.60 2.44
C THR A 74 -4.79 10.17 3.59
N GLU A 75 -3.94 11.08 4.06
CA GLU A 75 -2.94 10.80 5.10
C GLU A 75 -3.57 10.13 6.34
N SER A 76 -4.66 10.69 6.86
CA SER A 76 -5.26 10.21 8.12
C SER A 76 -6.60 9.52 7.94
N GLY A 77 -7.02 9.27 6.69
CA GLY A 77 -8.33 8.68 6.42
C GLY A 77 -9.46 9.43 7.13
N ARG A 78 -10.27 8.69 7.89
CA ARG A 78 -11.41 9.23 8.66
C ARG A 78 -11.02 10.05 9.89
N ILE A 79 -9.78 9.99 10.37
CA ILE A 79 -9.33 10.70 11.58
C ILE A 79 -8.53 11.96 11.26
N THR A 80 -8.69 12.51 10.05
CA THR A 80 -8.04 13.75 9.62
C THR A 80 -8.28 14.92 10.59
N SER A 81 -9.41 14.94 11.29
CA SER A 81 -9.71 15.95 12.33
C SER A 81 -8.77 15.91 13.54
N LEU A 82 -7.98 14.85 13.70
CA LEU A 82 -7.00 14.68 14.78
C LEU A 82 -5.58 15.06 14.36
N ASN A 83 -5.38 15.51 13.12
CA ASN A 83 -4.06 15.93 12.66
C ASN A 83 -3.57 17.10 13.52
N PRO A 84 -2.27 17.14 13.88
CA PRO A 84 -1.72 18.25 14.65
C PRO A 84 -1.96 19.56 13.92
N SER A 85 -2.77 20.44 14.50
CA SER A 85 -2.85 21.83 14.06
C SER A 85 -1.50 22.46 14.36
N ALA A 86 -0.68 22.71 13.34
CA ALA A 86 0.48 23.55 13.50
C ALA A 86 0.00 24.88 14.08
N LYS A 87 0.26 25.16 15.36
CA LYS A 87 0.13 26.52 15.88
C LYS A 87 1.04 27.36 15.00
N LYS A 88 0.47 28.26 14.19
CA LYS A 88 1.22 29.32 13.53
C LYS A 88 2.09 29.97 14.61
N LYS A 89 3.41 29.81 14.48
CA LYS A 89 4.34 30.77 15.06
C LYS A 89 4.33 32.02 14.21
#